data_AF-A0A8B8CVQ5-F1
#
_entry.id   AF-A0A8B8CVQ5-F1
#
_cell.length_a   1.000
_cell.length_b   1.000
_cell.length_c   1.000
_cell.angle_alpha   90.00
_cell.angle_beta   90.00
_cell.angle_gamma   90.00
#
_symmetry.space_group_name_H-M   'P 1'
#
loop_
_entity.id
_entity.type
_entity.pdbx_description
1 polymer ?
#
loop_
_entity_poly.entity_id
_entity_poly.type
_entity_poly.pdbx_seq_one_letter_code
_entity_poly.pdbx_strand_id
1 'polypeptide(L)'
;MSKRSIVNDLYKSRKRVCIAPSSSSNDTPEFNDGLNGTSFSAAEIPSDTKVSLLHLKELFPLEKFEGRLPAVIVKHQLYSLMKDRTAVDKHLEDLKLANEIKLFKLGAELDDYCVVFTKEYKDHVIKVMKEVNISRNICNKFVNTVIQKYTDVCINKETLMNEFNFTDSEITQLVKGSVLTVRDVGNWWVALPNAGIFMKCFLRGRKAMLTMIRKCKYREILQTELEQRKWPKVCKLGLQYHMHEVIGADLIKCIQTTSGLLLRLKDS
;
A
#
# COMPACT_ATOMS: atom_id res chain seq x y z
N MET A 1 48.17 -19.64 -7.45
CA MET A 1 48.38 -18.22 -7.83
C MET A 1 47.03 -17.54 -7.91
N SER A 2 46.81 -16.59 -7.01
CA SER A 2 45.57 -15.84 -6.80
C SER A 2 45.57 -14.56 -7.64
N LYS A 3 44.45 -14.22 -8.28
CA LYS A 3 44.12 -12.85 -8.68
C LYS A 3 42.62 -12.59 -8.45
N ARG A 4 42.32 -11.93 -7.34
CA ARG A 4 41.13 -11.10 -7.09
C ARG A 4 41.23 -9.82 -7.92
N SER A 5 40.08 -9.29 -8.37
CA SER A 5 39.84 -7.83 -8.59
C SER A 5 38.53 -7.62 -9.38
N ILE A 6 37.61 -6.68 -9.14
CA ILE A 6 37.32 -5.64 -8.14
C ILE A 6 35.82 -5.39 -8.34
N VAL A 7 34.97 -5.63 -7.33
CA VAL A 7 33.57 -5.16 -7.35
C VAL A 7 33.58 -3.79 -6.70
N ASN A 8 33.12 -2.77 -7.41
CA ASN A 8 33.08 -1.40 -6.90
C ASN A 8 32.07 -1.31 -5.75
N ASP A 9 32.62 -0.93 -4.61
CA ASP A 9 31.96 -0.71 -3.34
C ASP A 9 31.14 0.59 -3.38
N LEU A 10 29.81 0.46 -3.55
CA LEU A 10 28.86 1.57 -3.54
C LEU A 10 28.30 1.89 -2.14
N TYR A 11 28.84 1.27 -1.08
CA TYR A 11 28.52 1.63 0.30
C TYR A 11 29.39 2.79 0.78
N LYS A 12 28.87 4.02 0.65
CA LYS A 12 29.25 5.12 1.54
C LYS A 12 28.01 5.66 2.24
N SER A 13 27.81 5.16 3.45
CA SER A 13 26.92 5.70 4.47
C SER A 13 27.33 7.13 4.82
N ARG A 14 26.44 8.11 4.61
CA ARG A 14 26.60 9.45 5.17
C ARG A 14 26.11 9.43 6.62
N LYS A 15 27.05 9.33 7.56
CA LYS A 15 26.88 9.74 8.96
C LYS A 15 26.51 11.23 8.99
N ARG A 16 25.36 11.60 9.56
CA ARG A 16 25.11 12.97 10.01
C ARG A 16 25.32 13.03 11.52
N VAL A 17 26.22 13.92 11.91
CA VAL A 17 26.56 14.31 13.28
C VAL A 17 25.55 15.35 13.72
N CYS A 18 24.93 15.13 14.89
CA CYS A 18 24.03 16.08 15.53
C CYS A 18 24.85 17.04 16.38
N ILE A 19 24.74 18.35 16.13
CA ILE A 19 25.29 19.42 16.98
C ILE A 19 24.10 20.20 17.54
N ALA A 20 23.97 20.22 18.85
CA ALA A 20 22.98 21.02 19.58
C ALA A 20 23.46 22.48 19.75
N PRO A 21 22.52 23.42 19.91
CA PRO A 21 22.76 24.53 20.83
C PRO A 21 21.68 24.67 21.91
N SER A 22 22.22 24.84 23.11
CA SER A 22 21.75 25.46 24.35
C SER A 22 20.38 26.15 24.43
N SER A 23 19.76 25.87 25.58
CA SER A 23 18.68 26.55 26.31
C SER A 23 18.76 28.08 26.39
N SER A 24 17.60 28.73 26.29
CA SER A 24 17.28 29.95 27.05
C SER A 24 15.77 30.12 27.19
N SER A 25 15.39 30.61 28.36
CA SER A 25 14.10 30.64 29.05
C SER A 25 13.14 31.75 28.64
N ASN A 26 11.86 31.50 28.95
CA ASN A 26 10.77 32.40 29.39
C ASN A 26 10.39 33.62 28.53
N ASP A 27 9.12 33.68 28.11
CA ASP A 27 8.10 34.56 28.73
C ASP A 27 6.75 34.44 28.01
N THR A 28 5.69 34.18 28.79
CA THR A 28 4.28 34.30 28.41
C THR A 28 3.85 35.76 28.38
N PRO A 29 2.78 36.08 27.63
CA PRO A 29 1.62 36.62 28.33
C PRO A 29 0.30 36.02 27.88
N GLU A 30 -0.56 35.84 28.88
CA GLU A 30 -1.95 35.42 28.79
C GLU A 30 -2.81 36.47 28.06
N PHE A 31 -3.64 36.02 27.12
CA PHE A 31 -4.85 36.74 26.73
C PHE A 31 -5.99 35.74 26.66
N ASN A 32 -6.86 35.83 27.67
CA ASN A 32 -8.03 35.03 27.90
C ASN A 32 -9.20 35.69 27.15
N ASP A 33 -9.79 35.01 26.17
CA ASP A 33 -11.10 35.41 25.66
C ASP A 33 -11.99 34.17 25.57
N GLY A 34 -12.95 34.13 26.49
CA GLY A 34 -13.88 33.03 26.66
C GLY A 34 -15.05 33.15 25.72
N LEU A 35 -15.25 32.12 24.89
CA LEU A 35 -16.55 31.82 24.30
C LEU A 35 -16.87 30.34 24.56
N ASN A 36 -17.60 30.13 25.65
CA ASN A 36 -18.40 28.93 25.88
C ASN A 36 -19.43 28.79 24.76
N GLY A 37 -19.47 27.63 24.09
CA GLY A 37 -20.52 27.37 23.12
C GLY A 37 -20.42 25.99 22.47
N THR A 38 -21.15 25.04 23.03
CA THR A 38 -21.61 23.78 22.39
C THR A 38 -20.54 22.78 21.97
N SER A 39 -20.39 21.75 22.82
CA SER A 39 -19.86 20.43 22.48
C SER A 39 -20.65 19.83 21.31
N PHE A 40 -20.24 20.13 20.09
CA PHE A 40 -20.59 19.34 18.93
C PHE A 40 -19.88 17.99 19.08
N SER A 41 -20.68 16.92 19.13
CA SER A 41 -20.22 15.54 19.01
C SER A 41 -19.22 15.48 17.84
N ALA A 42 -17.95 15.22 18.15
CA ALA A 42 -16.91 14.98 17.17
C ALA A 42 -17.25 13.69 16.40
N ALA A 43 -18.13 13.81 15.41
CA ALA A 43 -18.13 12.89 14.28
C ALA A 43 -16.71 12.98 13.73
N GLU A 44 -15.92 11.94 13.98
CA GLU A 44 -14.50 11.84 13.66
C GLU A 44 -14.24 12.41 12.26
N ILE A 45 -13.64 13.59 12.19
CA ILE A 45 -13.17 14.13 10.93
C ILE A 45 -12.16 13.10 10.41
N PRO A 46 -12.41 12.48 9.25
CA PRO A 46 -11.50 11.45 8.77
C PRO A 46 -10.13 12.09 8.57
N SER A 47 -9.08 11.47 9.15
CA SER A 47 -7.70 11.87 8.89
C SER A 47 -7.47 11.98 7.38
N ASP A 48 -6.69 12.95 6.92
CA ASP A 48 -6.38 13.18 5.50
C ASP A 48 -5.93 11.90 4.78
N THR A 49 -5.26 11.00 5.51
CA THR A 49 -4.86 9.67 5.02
C THR A 49 -6.06 8.76 4.73
N LYS A 50 -7.07 8.76 5.61
CA LYS A 50 -8.32 7.99 5.43
C LYS A 50 -9.14 8.52 4.26
N VAL A 51 -9.22 9.85 4.10
CA VAL A 51 -9.85 10.48 2.92
C VAL A 51 -9.12 10.08 1.64
N SER A 52 -7.78 10.14 1.67
CA SER A 52 -6.93 9.73 0.54
C SER A 52 -7.13 8.26 0.18
N LEU A 53 -7.23 7.38 1.17
CA LEU A 53 -7.53 5.95 0.95
C LEU A 53 -8.90 5.75 0.29
N LEU A 54 -9.93 6.47 0.74
CA LEU A 54 -11.26 6.40 0.14
C LEU A 54 -11.25 6.90 -1.31
N HIS A 55 -10.54 7.99 -1.59
CA HIS A 55 -10.37 8.47 -2.96
C HIS A 55 -9.63 7.45 -3.85
N LEU A 56 -8.51 6.90 -3.38
CA LEU A 56 -7.74 5.90 -4.13
C LEU A 56 -8.51 4.60 -4.34
N LYS A 57 -9.40 4.24 -3.40
CA LYS A 57 -10.31 3.10 -3.53
C LYS A 57 -11.25 3.26 -4.72
N GLU A 58 -11.78 4.47 -4.96
CA GLU A 58 -12.69 4.76 -6.08
C GLU A 58 -11.97 4.66 -7.44
N LEU A 59 -10.67 4.92 -7.49
CA LEU A 59 -9.87 4.75 -8.71
C LEU A 59 -9.71 3.27 -9.10
N PHE A 60 -9.94 2.32 -8.20
CA PHE A 60 -9.80 0.90 -8.49
C PHE A 60 -11.02 0.38 -9.28
N PRO A 61 -10.85 -0.10 -10.52
CA PRO A 61 -11.97 -0.50 -11.37
C PRO A 61 -12.45 -1.92 -11.05
N LEU A 62 -13.23 -2.06 -9.97
CA LEU A 62 -13.80 -3.33 -9.49
C LEU A 62 -14.50 -4.13 -10.59
N GLU A 63 -15.26 -3.44 -11.45
CA GLU A 63 -16.03 -4.04 -12.55
C GLU A 63 -15.14 -4.83 -13.54
N LYS A 64 -13.92 -4.33 -13.82
CA LYS A 64 -12.99 -4.99 -14.76
C LYS A 64 -12.37 -6.28 -14.21
N PHE A 65 -12.57 -6.54 -12.92
CA PHE A 65 -12.10 -7.74 -12.23
C PHE A 65 -13.25 -8.68 -11.85
N GLU A 66 -14.50 -8.38 -12.20
CA GLU A 66 -15.66 -9.27 -12.01
C GLU A 66 -15.78 -9.78 -10.55
N GLY A 67 -15.38 -8.95 -9.59
CA GLY A 67 -15.35 -9.30 -8.17
C GLY A 67 -14.33 -10.39 -7.80
N ARG A 68 -13.33 -10.68 -8.63
CA ARG A 68 -12.22 -11.60 -8.30
C ARG A 68 -11.16 -10.95 -7.41
N LEU A 69 -11.26 -9.63 -7.20
CA LEU A 69 -10.38 -8.82 -6.36
C LEU A 69 -11.20 -7.74 -5.64
N PRO A 70 -10.85 -7.42 -4.39
CA PRO A 70 -11.33 -6.21 -3.73
C PRO A 70 -10.57 -4.99 -4.26
N ALA A 71 -10.96 -3.80 -3.81
CA ALA A 71 -10.23 -2.58 -4.15
C ALA A 71 -8.86 -2.59 -3.49
N VAL A 72 -7.80 -2.67 -4.30
CA VAL A 72 -6.41 -2.72 -3.85
C VAL A 72 -5.77 -1.36 -4.05
N ILE A 73 -5.23 -0.79 -2.99
CA ILE A 73 -4.51 0.49 -3.03
C ILE A 73 -3.03 0.18 -2.81
N VAL A 74 -2.14 0.66 -3.67
CA VAL A 74 -0.69 0.50 -3.45
C VAL A 74 -0.21 1.61 -2.52
N LYS A 75 0.63 1.28 -1.53
CA LYS A 75 1.15 2.24 -0.53
C LYS A 75 1.75 3.49 -1.20
N HIS A 76 2.50 3.30 -2.28
CA HIS A 76 3.08 4.37 -3.08
C HIS A 76 2.05 5.39 -3.59
N GLN A 77 0.80 5.00 -3.87
CA GLN A 77 -0.21 5.96 -4.32
C GLN A 77 -0.49 7.03 -3.26
N LEU A 78 -0.43 6.70 -1.98
CA LEU A 78 -0.62 7.66 -0.88
C LEU A 78 0.48 8.70 -0.83
N TYR A 79 1.73 8.31 -1.14
CA TYR A 79 2.87 9.23 -1.18
C TYR A 79 2.79 10.24 -2.33
N SER A 80 1.89 10.05 -3.30
CA SER A 80 1.64 11.06 -4.33
C SER A 80 0.66 12.14 -3.89
N LEU A 81 -0.22 11.83 -2.93
CA LEU A 81 -1.24 12.74 -2.42
C LEU A 81 -0.75 13.53 -1.21
N MET A 82 0.13 12.92 -0.40
CA MET A 82 0.63 13.50 0.84
C MET A 82 2.15 13.68 0.78
N LYS A 83 2.63 14.85 1.20
CA LYS A 83 4.06 15.20 1.17
C LYS A 83 4.87 14.47 2.24
N ASP A 84 4.29 14.30 3.42
CA ASP A 84 4.98 13.70 4.57
C ASP A 84 4.77 12.18 4.61
N ARG A 85 5.72 11.43 4.03
CA ARG A 85 5.69 9.96 4.00
C ARG A 85 5.71 9.33 5.40
N THR A 86 6.38 9.96 6.36
CA THR A 86 6.48 9.45 7.73
C THR A 86 5.13 9.57 8.43
N ALA A 87 4.41 10.68 8.24
CA ALA A 87 3.05 10.83 8.74
C ALA A 87 2.08 9.81 8.10
N VAL A 88 2.19 9.58 6.79
CA VAL A 88 1.40 8.53 6.10
C VAL A 88 1.63 7.16 6.75
N ASP A 89 2.89 6.79 6.97
CA ASP A 89 3.24 5.49 7.53
C ASP A 89 2.73 5.33 8.96
N LYS A 90 2.82 6.38 9.77
CA LYS A 90 2.26 6.40 11.12
C LYS A 90 0.73 6.22 11.09
N HIS A 91 0.03 6.99 10.26
CA HIS A 91 -1.43 6.88 10.15
C HIS A 91 -1.87 5.52 9.60
N LEU A 92 -1.12 4.92 8.67
CA LEU A 92 -1.41 3.56 8.19
C LEU A 92 -1.21 2.53 9.30
N GLU A 93 -0.21 2.68 10.17
CA GLU A 93 -0.04 1.81 11.32
C GLU A 93 -1.18 1.98 12.32
N ASP A 94 -1.61 3.21 12.61
CA ASP A 94 -2.75 3.49 13.49
C ASP A 94 -4.05 2.83 12.95
N LEU A 95 -4.32 2.96 11.64
CA LEU A 95 -5.48 2.33 10.98
C LEU A 95 -5.39 0.80 10.94
N LYS A 96 -4.17 0.25 10.80
CA LYS A 96 -3.91 -1.20 10.86
C LYS A 96 -4.17 -1.72 12.28
N LEU A 97 -3.72 -1.02 13.31
CA LEU A 97 -3.95 -1.36 14.73
C LEU A 97 -5.43 -1.26 15.11
N ALA A 98 -6.14 -0.26 14.58
CA ALA A 98 -7.60 -0.14 14.68
C ALA A 98 -8.36 -1.22 13.88
N ASN A 99 -7.66 -2.06 13.12
CA ASN A 99 -8.22 -3.10 12.26
C ASN A 99 -9.18 -2.56 11.17
N GLU A 100 -9.03 -1.30 10.77
CA GLU A 100 -9.81 -0.72 9.67
C GLU A 100 -9.29 -1.13 8.29
N ILE A 101 -7.97 -1.32 8.21
CA ILE A 101 -7.26 -1.73 6.99
C ILE A 101 -6.37 -2.95 7.26
N LYS A 102 -6.06 -3.68 6.18
CA LYS A 102 -5.05 -4.73 6.15
C LYS A 102 -3.96 -4.38 5.14
N LEU A 103 -2.72 -4.60 5.56
CA LEU A 103 -1.54 -4.45 4.71
C LEU A 103 -1.11 -5.82 4.19
N PHE A 104 -0.80 -5.90 2.90
CA PHE A 104 -0.31 -7.12 2.25
C PHE A 104 0.99 -6.83 1.51
N LYS A 105 1.91 -7.79 1.56
CA LYS A 105 3.16 -7.71 0.80
C LYS A 105 2.90 -8.10 -0.65
N LEU A 106 3.34 -7.24 -1.58
CA LEU A 106 3.00 -7.36 -3.00
C LEU A 106 4.10 -8.06 -3.82
N GLY A 107 5.36 -7.98 -3.37
CA GLY A 107 6.52 -8.56 -4.05
C GLY A 107 7.63 -8.97 -3.09
N ALA A 108 8.80 -9.31 -3.62
CA ALA A 108 9.98 -9.64 -2.81
C ALA A 108 10.66 -8.39 -2.23
N GLU A 109 10.50 -7.24 -2.88
CA GLU A 109 11.04 -5.96 -2.43
C GLU A 109 10.52 -5.59 -1.04
N LEU A 110 11.35 -4.91 -0.26
CA LEU A 110 11.09 -4.68 1.17
C LEU A 110 9.93 -3.73 1.43
N ASP A 111 9.67 -2.77 0.53
CA ASP A 111 8.71 -1.67 0.75
C ASP A 111 7.46 -1.73 -0.14
N ASP A 112 7.28 -2.79 -0.91
CA ASP A 112 6.12 -2.97 -1.80
C ASP A 112 4.92 -3.55 -1.03
N TYR A 113 4.12 -2.66 -0.44
CA TYR A 113 2.88 -2.99 0.26
C TYR A 113 1.64 -2.49 -0.47
N CYS A 114 0.55 -3.23 -0.32
CA CYS A 114 -0.78 -2.76 -0.67
C CYS A 114 -1.73 -2.77 0.54
N VAL A 115 -2.72 -1.90 0.47
CA VAL A 115 -3.74 -1.65 1.48
C VAL A 115 -5.08 -2.12 0.93
N VAL A 116 -5.83 -2.85 1.74
CA VAL A 116 -7.24 -3.18 1.50
C VAL A 116 -8.00 -2.91 2.80
N PHE A 117 -9.19 -2.32 2.70
CA PHE A 117 -10.05 -2.15 3.86
C PHE A 117 -10.49 -3.51 4.41
N THR A 118 -10.52 -3.64 5.75
CA THR A 118 -10.77 -4.93 6.42
C THR A 118 -12.13 -5.52 6.07
N LYS A 119 -13.16 -4.67 5.90
CA LYS A 119 -14.51 -5.09 5.54
C LYS A 119 -14.52 -5.77 4.17
N GLU A 120 -13.96 -5.11 3.15
CA GLU A 120 -13.86 -5.61 1.78
C GLU A 120 -12.96 -6.84 1.70
N TYR A 121 -11.89 -6.89 2.49
CA TYR A 121 -11.04 -8.06 2.58
C TYR A 121 -11.80 -9.27 3.14
N LYS A 122 -12.56 -9.09 4.23
CA LYS A 122 -13.38 -10.15 4.83
C LYS A 122 -14.39 -10.70 3.83
N ASP A 123 -15.14 -9.83 3.16
CA ASP A 123 -16.14 -10.23 2.17
C ASP A 123 -15.49 -11.00 0.99
N HIS A 124 -14.33 -10.53 0.53
CA HIS A 124 -13.55 -11.18 -0.52
C HIS A 124 -13.05 -12.57 -0.11
N VAL A 125 -12.50 -12.72 1.09
CA VAL A 125 -12.03 -14.02 1.62
C VAL A 125 -13.18 -15.03 1.68
N ILE A 126 -14.33 -14.62 2.23
CA ILE A 126 -15.51 -15.49 2.32
C ILE A 126 -15.95 -15.96 0.94
N LYS A 127 -15.97 -15.05 -0.05
CA LYS A 127 -16.31 -15.37 -1.44
C LYS A 127 -15.34 -16.39 -2.04
N VAL A 128 -14.03 -16.12 -1.99
CA VAL A 128 -13.02 -17.00 -2.62
C VAL A 128 -12.95 -18.36 -1.94
N MET A 129 -13.03 -18.42 -0.61
CA MET A 129 -13.04 -19.71 0.10
C MET A 129 -14.25 -20.58 -0.27
N LYS A 130 -15.40 -19.95 -0.53
CA LYS A 130 -16.59 -20.64 -1.03
C LYS A 130 -16.37 -21.19 -2.45
N GLU A 131 -15.73 -20.43 -3.34
CA GLU A 131 -15.41 -20.87 -4.70
C GLU A 131 -14.43 -22.05 -4.74
N VAL A 132 -13.49 -22.11 -3.79
CA VAL A 132 -12.46 -23.18 -3.68
C VAL A 132 -12.97 -24.40 -2.89
N ASN A 133 -14.24 -24.41 -2.45
CA ASN A 133 -14.86 -25.47 -1.64
C ASN A 133 -14.15 -25.73 -0.30
N ILE A 134 -13.61 -24.69 0.34
CA ILE A 134 -13.06 -24.79 1.70
C ILE A 134 -14.22 -24.81 2.70
N SER A 135 -14.10 -25.65 3.74
CA SER A 135 -15.14 -25.75 4.78
C SER A 135 -15.45 -24.41 5.42
N ARG A 136 -16.74 -24.12 5.58
CA ARG A 136 -17.24 -22.89 6.23
C ARG A 136 -16.67 -22.72 7.65
N ASN A 137 -16.42 -23.81 8.36
CA ASN A 137 -15.85 -23.77 9.71
C ASN A 137 -14.42 -23.18 9.70
N ILE A 138 -13.59 -23.62 8.74
CA ILE A 138 -12.22 -23.11 8.57
C ILE A 138 -12.25 -21.64 8.17
N CYS A 139 -13.14 -21.27 7.24
CA CYS A 139 -13.33 -19.89 6.81
C CYS A 139 -13.74 -18.98 7.98
N ASN A 140 -14.76 -19.35 8.74
CA ASN A 140 -15.22 -18.59 9.90
C ASN A 140 -14.14 -18.48 10.98
N LYS A 141 -13.41 -19.57 11.23
CA LYS A 141 -12.28 -19.58 12.16
C LYS A 141 -11.22 -18.59 11.72
N PHE A 142 -10.80 -18.61 10.46
CA PHE A 142 -9.83 -17.66 9.91
C PHE A 142 -10.29 -16.20 10.01
N VAL A 143 -11.55 -15.92 9.67
CA VAL A 143 -12.12 -14.57 9.75
C VAL A 143 -12.15 -14.06 11.21
N ASN A 144 -12.59 -14.88 12.15
CA ASN A 144 -12.78 -14.46 13.55
C ASN A 144 -11.47 -14.48 14.37
N THR A 145 -10.43 -15.17 13.90
CA THR A 145 -9.12 -15.21 14.55
C THR A 145 -8.15 -14.31 13.82
N VAL A 146 -7.68 -14.71 12.65
CA VAL A 146 -6.64 -14.01 11.90
C VAL A 146 -7.11 -12.63 11.46
N ILE A 147 -8.24 -12.52 10.76
CA ILE A 147 -8.67 -11.20 10.24
C ILE A 147 -9.06 -10.25 11.38
N GLN A 148 -9.75 -10.75 12.41
CA GLN A 148 -10.27 -9.91 13.47
C GLN A 148 -9.25 -9.56 14.57
N LYS A 149 -8.36 -10.50 14.94
CA LYS A 149 -7.45 -10.33 16.08
C LYS A 149 -6.00 -10.07 15.67
N TYR A 150 -5.59 -10.49 14.47
CA TYR A 150 -4.21 -10.38 14.04
C TYR A 150 -4.01 -9.23 13.06
N THR A 151 -3.09 -8.32 13.39
CA THR A 151 -2.81 -7.11 12.59
C THR A 151 -1.58 -7.26 11.72
N ASP A 152 -0.64 -8.14 12.06
CA ASP A 152 0.61 -8.26 11.33
C ASP A 152 0.48 -9.01 10.00
N VAL A 153 1.41 -8.72 9.09
CA VAL A 153 1.41 -9.25 7.72
C VAL A 153 1.95 -10.68 7.65
N CYS A 154 2.77 -11.09 8.63
CA CYS A 154 3.38 -12.42 8.70
C CYS A 154 2.87 -13.16 9.93
N ILE A 155 2.50 -14.43 9.80
CA ILE A 155 2.11 -15.29 10.92
C ILE A 155 3.06 -16.48 10.97
N ASN A 156 3.52 -16.82 12.18
CA ASN A 156 4.34 -17.99 12.43
C ASN A 156 3.47 -19.24 12.74
N LYS A 157 4.10 -20.41 12.72
CA LYS A 157 3.44 -21.69 13.02
C LYS A 157 2.90 -21.76 14.43
N GLU A 158 3.64 -21.21 15.38
CA GLU A 158 3.28 -21.20 16.80
C GLU A 158 1.99 -20.41 17.05
N THR A 159 1.85 -19.21 16.52
CA THR A 159 0.62 -18.41 16.65
C THR A 159 -0.55 -19.07 15.93
N LEU A 160 -0.35 -19.65 14.72
CA LEU A 160 -1.43 -20.38 14.04
C LEU A 160 -1.92 -21.60 14.84
N MET A 161 -1.01 -22.37 15.42
CA MET A 161 -1.34 -23.63 16.09
C MET A 161 -1.72 -23.45 17.56
N ASN A 162 -0.96 -22.66 18.31
CA ASN A 162 -1.13 -22.52 19.75
C ASN A 162 -2.18 -21.47 20.12
N GLU A 163 -2.18 -20.32 19.44
CA GLU A 163 -3.12 -19.23 19.75
C GLU A 163 -4.44 -19.38 18.99
N PHE A 164 -4.37 -19.72 17.70
CA PHE A 164 -5.55 -19.83 16.83
C PHE A 164 -6.06 -21.27 16.64
N ASN A 165 -5.39 -22.26 17.24
CA ASN A 165 -5.79 -23.67 17.26
C ASN A 165 -5.94 -24.31 15.87
N PHE A 166 -5.23 -23.84 14.84
CA PHE A 166 -5.27 -24.44 13.51
C PHE A 166 -4.48 -25.76 13.44
N THR A 167 -5.03 -26.74 12.72
CA THR A 167 -4.30 -27.99 12.39
C THR A 167 -3.46 -27.82 11.11
N ASP A 168 -2.40 -28.63 10.92
CA ASP A 168 -1.60 -28.60 9.68
C ASP A 168 -2.46 -28.80 8.41
N SER A 169 -3.50 -29.63 8.50
CA SER A 169 -4.45 -29.83 7.39
C SER A 169 -5.24 -28.57 7.08
N GLU A 170 -5.74 -27.87 8.10
CA GLU A 170 -6.43 -26.59 7.93
C GLU A 170 -5.50 -25.52 7.35
N ILE A 171 -4.25 -25.43 7.83
CA ILE A 171 -3.25 -24.50 7.28
C ILE A 171 -3.00 -24.80 5.80
N THR A 172 -2.91 -26.07 5.42
CA THR A 172 -2.77 -26.49 4.02
C THR A 172 -3.98 -26.04 3.17
N GLN A 173 -5.20 -26.12 3.71
CA GLN A 173 -6.39 -25.59 3.02
C GLN A 173 -6.37 -24.07 2.90
N LEU A 174 -5.89 -23.34 3.91
CA LEU A 174 -5.74 -21.88 3.85
C LEU A 174 -4.72 -21.46 2.78
N VAL A 175 -3.62 -22.20 2.65
CA VAL A 175 -2.63 -22.00 1.58
C VAL A 175 -3.26 -22.29 0.21
N LYS A 176 -4.01 -23.39 0.07
CA LYS A 176 -4.77 -23.71 -1.16
C LYS A 176 -5.77 -22.60 -1.53
N GLY A 177 -6.40 -21.99 -0.53
CA GLY A 177 -7.30 -20.83 -0.69
C GLY A 177 -6.60 -19.51 -1.00
N SER A 178 -5.27 -19.49 -1.10
CA SER A 178 -4.45 -18.29 -1.35
C SER A 178 -4.64 -17.15 -0.33
N VAL A 179 -5.13 -17.46 0.87
CA VAL A 179 -5.16 -16.50 2.00
C VAL A 179 -3.89 -16.53 2.83
N LEU A 180 -3.11 -17.60 2.72
CA LEU A 180 -1.77 -17.72 3.27
C LEU A 180 -0.80 -18.07 2.14
N THR A 181 0.36 -17.44 2.12
CA THR A 181 1.46 -17.79 1.20
C THR A 181 2.72 -18.09 1.98
N VAL A 182 3.49 -19.08 1.55
CA VAL A 182 4.71 -19.49 2.24
C VAL A 182 5.76 -18.38 2.13
N ARG A 183 6.32 -17.99 3.28
CA ARG A 183 7.46 -17.07 3.37
C ARG A 183 8.74 -17.87 3.58
N ASP A 184 8.83 -18.50 4.75
CA ASP A 184 9.96 -19.28 5.24
C ASP A 184 9.45 -20.55 5.94
N VAL A 185 10.33 -21.43 6.40
CA VAL A 185 9.94 -22.62 7.17
C VAL A 185 9.15 -22.20 8.41
N GLY A 186 7.88 -22.61 8.48
CA GLY A 186 6.99 -22.30 9.59
C GLY A 186 6.51 -20.85 9.65
N ASN A 187 6.68 -20.06 8.58
CA ASN A 187 6.19 -18.68 8.49
C ASN A 187 5.40 -18.46 7.19
N TRP A 188 4.25 -17.80 7.32
CA TRP A 188 3.37 -17.48 6.19
C TRP A 188 3.05 -15.99 6.15
N TRP A 189 2.96 -15.43 4.95
CA TRP A 189 2.30 -14.14 4.78
C TRP A 189 0.80 -14.34 4.79
N VAL A 190 0.09 -13.45 5.49
CA VAL A 190 -1.32 -13.22 5.22
C VAL A 190 -1.39 -12.58 3.84
N ALA A 191 -2.09 -13.23 2.93
CA ALA A 191 -2.11 -12.89 1.52
C ALA A 191 -3.49 -12.44 1.08
N LEU A 192 -3.50 -11.62 0.04
CA LEU A 192 -4.70 -11.28 -0.69
C LEU A 192 -5.01 -12.40 -1.70
N PRO A 193 -6.15 -13.10 -1.59
CA PRO A 193 -6.52 -14.11 -2.58
C PRO A 193 -6.60 -13.51 -3.98
N ASN A 194 -6.11 -14.26 -4.97
CA ASN A 194 -5.98 -13.83 -6.37
C ASN A 194 -5.02 -12.64 -6.62
N ALA A 195 -4.14 -12.30 -5.68
CA ALA A 195 -3.15 -11.21 -5.84
C ALA A 195 -2.31 -11.31 -7.14
N GLY A 196 -2.08 -12.51 -7.67
CA GLY A 196 -1.39 -12.69 -8.95
C GLY A 196 -2.09 -12.03 -10.14
N ILE A 197 -3.44 -12.00 -10.15
CA ILE A 197 -4.22 -11.32 -11.19
C ILE A 197 -3.99 -9.81 -11.11
N PHE A 198 -4.02 -9.28 -9.89
CA PHE A 198 -3.72 -7.88 -9.62
C PHE A 198 -2.31 -7.55 -10.09
N MET A 199 -1.32 -8.33 -9.65
CA MET A 199 0.09 -8.10 -9.96
C MET A 199 0.40 -8.07 -11.46
N LYS A 200 -0.15 -9.04 -12.21
CA LYS A 200 0.01 -9.06 -13.67
C LYS A 200 -0.55 -7.81 -14.34
N CYS A 201 -1.73 -7.34 -13.88
CA CYS A 201 -2.35 -6.13 -14.42
C CYS A 201 -1.59 -4.87 -14.02
N PHE A 202 -1.15 -4.82 -12.76
CA PHE A 202 -0.41 -3.73 -12.17
C PHE A 202 0.93 -3.48 -12.86
N LEU A 203 1.78 -4.51 -12.94
CA LEU A 203 3.08 -4.42 -13.62
C LEU A 203 2.93 -4.04 -15.10
N ARG A 204 1.91 -4.57 -15.77
CA ARG A 204 1.62 -4.23 -17.17
C ARG A 204 1.26 -2.75 -17.33
N GLY A 205 0.41 -2.21 -16.46
CA GLY A 205 0.02 -0.81 -16.51
C GLY A 205 1.14 0.15 -16.13
N ARG A 206 1.94 -0.17 -15.11
CA ARG A 206 3.16 0.58 -14.74
C ARG A 206 4.12 0.65 -15.94
N LYS A 207 4.38 -0.48 -16.60
CA LYS A 207 5.23 -0.52 -17.80
C LYS A 207 4.66 0.33 -18.94
N ALA A 208 3.35 0.28 -19.16
CA ALA A 208 2.69 1.08 -20.19
C ALA A 208 2.83 2.60 -19.92
N MET A 209 2.58 3.03 -18.69
CA MET A 209 2.73 4.43 -18.25
C MET A 209 4.15 4.94 -18.49
N LEU A 210 5.15 4.22 -17.97
CA LEU A 210 6.56 4.61 -18.13
C LEU A 210 6.97 4.59 -19.61
N THR A 211 6.43 3.68 -20.42
CA THR A 211 6.71 3.64 -21.86
C THR A 211 6.10 4.82 -22.60
N MET A 212 4.90 5.27 -22.23
CA MET A 212 4.26 6.45 -22.82
C MET A 212 5.11 7.70 -22.57
N ILE A 213 5.60 7.89 -21.34
CA ILE A 213 6.47 9.03 -20.99
C ILE A 213 7.82 8.90 -21.72
N ARG A 214 8.41 7.70 -21.77
CA ARG A 214 9.71 7.45 -22.43
C ARG A 214 9.71 7.78 -23.92
N LYS A 215 8.57 7.60 -24.59
CA LYS A 215 8.41 7.90 -26.03
C LYS A 215 8.20 9.40 -26.32
N CYS A 216 7.99 10.23 -25.30
CA CYS A 216 7.86 11.67 -25.47
C CYS A 216 9.23 12.32 -25.69
N LYS A 217 9.23 13.51 -26.31
CA LYS A 217 10.44 14.32 -26.46
C LYS A 217 11.05 14.57 -25.08
N TYR A 218 12.37 14.41 -24.96
CA TYR A 218 13.11 14.55 -23.69
C TYR A 218 12.62 13.64 -22.53
N ARG A 219 11.84 12.60 -22.81
CA ARG A 219 11.26 11.70 -21.80
C ARG A 219 10.41 12.45 -20.76
N GLU A 220 9.73 13.49 -21.20
CA GLU A 220 8.85 14.32 -20.37
C GLU A 220 7.53 14.63 -21.06
N ILE A 221 6.49 14.88 -20.26
CA ILE A 221 5.14 15.20 -20.74
C ILE A 221 4.39 16.01 -19.68
N LEU A 222 3.53 16.94 -20.09
CA LEU A 222 2.60 17.60 -19.17
C LEU A 222 1.55 16.60 -18.67
N GLN A 223 1.16 16.69 -17.40
CA GLN A 223 0.13 15.81 -16.84
C GLN A 223 -1.18 15.89 -17.64
N THR A 224 -1.62 17.11 -17.98
CA THR A 224 -2.84 17.35 -18.76
C THR A 224 -2.76 16.73 -20.16
N GLU A 225 -1.60 16.78 -20.81
CA GLU A 225 -1.37 16.13 -22.10
C GLU A 225 -1.41 14.60 -21.95
N LEU A 226 -0.82 14.05 -20.90
CA LEU A 226 -0.84 12.61 -20.63
C LEU A 226 -2.26 12.10 -20.39
N GLU A 227 -3.09 12.87 -19.70
CA GLU A 227 -4.50 12.58 -19.43
C GLU A 227 -5.38 12.56 -20.68
N GLN A 228 -5.01 13.34 -21.70
CA GLN A 228 -5.70 13.34 -23.00
C GLN A 228 -5.30 12.15 -23.88
N ARG A 229 -4.20 11.45 -23.57
CA ARG A 229 -3.76 10.30 -24.37
C ARG A 229 -4.63 9.09 -24.13
N LYS A 230 -4.83 8.32 -25.21
CA LYS A 230 -5.59 7.07 -25.16
C LYS A 230 -4.88 6.04 -24.28
N TRP A 231 -5.49 5.71 -23.14
CA TRP A 231 -5.02 4.66 -22.26
C TRP A 231 -5.19 3.27 -22.91
N PRO A 232 -4.18 2.39 -22.89
CA PRO A 232 -4.29 1.07 -23.51
C PRO A 232 -5.41 0.23 -22.87
N LYS A 233 -6.34 -0.28 -23.68
CA LYS A 233 -7.48 -1.12 -23.21
C LYS A 233 -7.03 -2.36 -22.43
N VAL A 234 -5.82 -2.86 -22.71
CA VAL A 234 -5.21 -3.97 -21.98
C VAL A 234 -4.90 -3.62 -20.51
N CYS A 235 -4.71 -2.35 -20.17
CA CYS A 235 -4.37 -1.92 -18.81
C CYS A 235 -5.64 -1.66 -18.00
N LYS A 236 -6.01 -2.61 -17.14
CA LYS A 236 -7.30 -2.59 -16.42
C LYS A 236 -7.42 -1.46 -15.41
N LEU A 237 -6.40 -1.23 -14.57
CA LEU A 237 -6.44 -0.34 -13.39
C LEU A 237 -6.64 1.16 -13.71
N GLY A 238 -6.49 1.58 -14.98
CA GLY A 238 -6.75 2.96 -15.41
C GLY A 238 -5.53 3.88 -15.30
N LEU A 239 -5.59 5.02 -16.00
CA LEU A 239 -4.48 5.98 -16.08
C LEU A 239 -4.19 6.61 -14.70
N GLN A 240 -5.22 7.16 -14.04
CA GLN A 240 -5.08 7.88 -12.77
C GLN A 240 -4.51 6.99 -11.66
N TYR A 241 -4.96 5.73 -11.60
CA TYR A 241 -4.41 4.74 -10.65
C TYR A 241 -2.90 4.60 -10.80
N HIS A 242 -2.41 4.42 -12.03
CA HIS A 242 -0.98 4.30 -12.29
C HIS A 242 -0.24 5.63 -12.15
N MET A 243 -0.90 6.78 -12.37
CA MET A 243 -0.31 8.11 -12.19
C MET A 243 0.13 8.31 -10.73
N HIS A 244 -0.80 8.13 -9.79
CA HIS A 244 -0.49 8.21 -8.36
C HIS A 244 0.61 7.25 -7.96
N GLU A 245 0.60 6.04 -8.52
CA GLU A 245 1.61 5.05 -8.20
C GLU A 245 3.00 5.44 -8.70
N VAL A 246 3.17 5.82 -9.96
CA VAL A 246 4.51 6.17 -10.49
C VAL A 246 5.08 7.45 -9.88
N ILE A 247 4.22 8.40 -9.50
CA ILE A 247 4.61 9.62 -8.80
C ILE A 247 5.10 9.26 -7.40
N GLY A 248 4.28 8.55 -6.62
CA GLY A 248 4.61 8.28 -5.22
C GLY A 248 5.64 7.17 -5.03
N ALA A 249 5.82 6.28 -6.01
CA ALA A 249 6.94 5.34 -6.11
C ALA A 249 8.23 6.01 -6.59
N ASP A 250 8.22 7.33 -6.80
CA ASP A 250 9.39 8.10 -7.18
C ASP A 250 10.01 7.66 -8.52
N LEU A 251 9.24 7.06 -9.43
CA LEU A 251 9.71 6.61 -10.75
C LEU A 251 9.82 7.76 -11.75
N ILE A 252 9.10 8.85 -11.48
CA ILE A 252 9.11 10.08 -12.27
C ILE A 252 9.34 11.29 -11.35
N LYS A 253 9.94 12.35 -11.91
CA LYS A 253 10.04 13.67 -11.28
C LYS A 253 8.86 14.54 -11.71
N CYS A 254 8.25 15.21 -10.76
CA CYS A 254 7.20 16.20 -10.99
C CYS A 254 7.81 17.60 -10.87
N ILE A 255 7.68 18.42 -11.91
CA ILE A 255 8.24 19.78 -11.98
C ILE A 255 7.09 20.74 -12.26
N GLN A 256 6.89 21.71 -11.38
CA GLN A 256 5.89 22.75 -11.62
C GLN A 256 6.39 23.71 -12.71
N THR A 257 5.58 23.90 -13.76
CA THR A 257 5.87 24.85 -14.84
C THR A 257 4.72 25.85 -14.98
N THR A 258 4.92 26.92 -15.77
CA THR A 258 3.88 27.91 -16.09
C THR A 258 2.68 27.31 -16.82
N SER A 259 2.87 26.16 -17.48
CA SER A 259 1.81 25.43 -18.21
C SER A 259 1.22 24.26 -17.41
N GLY A 260 1.59 24.10 -16.14
CA GLY A 260 1.12 23.03 -15.27
C GLY A 260 2.23 22.05 -14.84
N LEU A 261 1.82 20.89 -14.35
CA LEU A 261 2.75 19.88 -13.82
C LEU A 261 3.40 19.10 -14.96
N LEU A 262 4.73 19.18 -15.04
CA LEU A 262 5.55 18.42 -15.98
C LEU A 262 6.05 17.13 -15.32
N LEU A 263 5.86 16.01 -16.00
CA LEU A 263 6.25 14.68 -15.57
C LEU A 263 7.47 14.24 -16.39
N ARG A 264 8.61 14.00 -15.73
CA ARG A 264 9.86 13.56 -16.38
C ARG A 264 10.32 12.22 -15.82
N LEU A 265 10.72 11.28 -16.67
CA LEU A 265 11.33 10.03 -16.18
C LEU A 265 12.63 10.30 -15.42
N LYS A 266 12.86 9.59 -14.31
CA LYS A 266 14.19 9.56 -13.69
C LYS A 266 15.12 8.74 -14.58
N ASP A 267 16.28 9.30 -14.88
CA ASP A 267 17.34 8.52 -15.52
C ASP A 267 17.82 7.46 -14.52
N SER A 268 17.73 6.20 -14.94
CA SER A 268 18.24 5.04 -14.22
C SER A 268 19.70 4.79 -14.57
#